data_AF-A0A7V9HY86-F1
#
_entry.id   AF-A0A7V9HY86-F1
#
_cell.length_a   1.000
_cell.length_b   1.000
_cell.length_c   1.000
_cell.angle_alpha   90.00
_cell.angle_beta   90.00
_cell.angle_gamma   90.00
#
_symmetry.space_group_name_H-M   'P 1'
#
loop_
_entity.id
_entity.type
_entity.pdbx_description
1 polymer ?
#
loop_
_entity_poly.entity_id
_entity_poly.type
_entity_poly.pdbx_seq_one_letter_code
_entity_poly.pdbx_strand_id
1 'polypeptide(L)'
;MSVLLFFIDGLGIGSRGTFNPFDGLQDAAPLAVFKNEAPVTLNGILAPTDACLGMEGRPQSASGQTTILTGVNAPALLGYHKQGFPNKALLEIIREHSLFLKLKHAGVAPITFANAYTKRFFEDRPRWVSATTAAVEAAGLPFRTGDDLRNGRAVYQDFTNGMLIERGEDVPLRTANEAAEVLAAIATESRFTLYEYFITDKIGHTQDMEAARSVLQNLALLIRQLLARVDLARTSVILTSDHGNIEDLSSRNHTLNEVPTIV
;
A
#
# COMPACT_ATOMS: atom_id res chain seq x y z
N MET A 1 1.60 22.19 -2.41
CA MET A 1 0.78 20.97 -2.48
C MET A 1 1.66 19.78 -2.17
N SER A 2 1.14 18.83 -1.41
CA SER A 2 1.79 17.56 -1.06
C SER A 2 0.95 16.40 -1.58
N VAL A 3 1.56 15.22 -1.74
CA VAL A 3 0.87 13.99 -2.14
C VAL A 3 1.20 12.88 -1.14
N LEU A 4 0.16 12.20 -0.64
CA LEU A 4 0.30 10.95 0.10
C LEU A 4 -0.26 9.82 -0.76
N LEU A 5 0.61 8.91 -1.22
CA LEU A 5 0.21 7.65 -1.82
C LEU A 5 0.08 6.59 -0.72
N PHE A 6 -1.15 6.23 -0.39
CA PHE A 6 -1.51 5.15 0.52
C PHE A 6 -1.76 3.88 -0.30
N PHE A 7 -0.73 3.06 -0.43
CA PHE A 7 -0.74 1.86 -1.26
C PHE A 7 -1.13 0.63 -0.42
N ILE A 8 -2.15 -0.11 -0.86
CA ILE A 8 -2.66 -1.32 -0.21
C ILE A 8 -2.49 -2.49 -1.16
N ASP A 9 -1.72 -3.52 -0.79
CA ASP A 9 -1.50 -4.72 -1.61
C ASP A 9 -2.73 -5.65 -1.55
N GLY A 10 -3.23 -6.13 -2.69
CA GLY A 10 -4.32 -7.12 -2.72
C GLY A 10 -5.70 -6.61 -2.29
N LEU A 11 -6.09 -5.39 -2.67
CA LEU A 11 -7.41 -4.81 -2.45
C LEU A 11 -8.12 -4.55 -3.79
N GLY A 12 -9.16 -5.33 -4.09
CA GLY A 12 -9.99 -5.16 -5.29
C GLY A 12 -11.43 -4.70 -5.02
N ILE A 13 -12.16 -4.44 -6.09
CA ILE A 13 -13.59 -4.11 -6.10
C ILE A 13 -14.39 -5.39 -6.38
N GLY A 14 -14.90 -6.00 -5.31
CA GLY A 14 -15.68 -7.23 -5.35
C GLY A 14 -17.20 -7.01 -5.42
N SER A 15 -17.96 -8.07 -5.65
CA SER A 15 -19.42 -8.06 -5.39
C SER A 15 -19.68 -8.36 -3.91
N ARG A 16 -20.87 -8.03 -3.40
CA ARG A 16 -21.35 -8.58 -2.13
C ARG A 16 -21.46 -10.09 -2.17
N GLY A 17 -21.38 -10.73 -1.01
CA GLY A 17 -21.48 -12.18 -0.87
C GLY A 17 -20.65 -12.74 0.28
N THR A 18 -20.86 -14.02 0.56
CA THR A 18 -20.27 -14.73 1.71
C THR A 18 -18.74 -14.84 1.67
N PHE A 19 -18.10 -14.62 0.52
CA PHE A 19 -16.65 -14.65 0.37
C PHE A 19 -16.00 -13.27 0.39
N ASN A 20 -16.79 -12.19 0.34
CA ASN A 20 -16.27 -10.83 0.43
C ASN A 20 -16.33 -10.36 1.90
N PRO A 21 -15.20 -10.17 2.58
CA PRO A 21 -15.16 -9.78 3.99
C PRO A 21 -15.74 -8.38 4.25
N PHE A 22 -15.88 -7.54 3.22
CA PHE A 22 -16.57 -6.26 3.35
C PHE A 22 -18.09 -6.41 3.49
N ASP A 23 -18.68 -7.53 3.07
CA ASP A 23 -20.13 -7.69 3.13
C ASP A 23 -20.61 -7.79 4.59
N GLY A 24 -21.56 -6.92 4.94
CA GLY A 24 -22.01 -6.73 6.32
C GLY A 24 -20.92 -6.22 7.30
N LEU A 25 -19.77 -5.73 6.82
CA LEU A 25 -18.76 -5.12 7.69
C LEU A 25 -19.11 -3.65 7.93
N GLN A 26 -19.33 -3.28 9.20
CA GLN A 26 -19.60 -1.90 9.59
C GLN A 26 -18.32 -1.07 9.59
N ASP A 27 -18.46 0.24 9.34
CA ASP A 27 -17.34 1.18 9.38
C ASP A 27 -16.15 0.78 8.51
N ALA A 28 -16.43 0.21 7.33
CA ALA A 28 -15.41 -0.21 6.37
C ALA A 28 -15.09 0.84 5.30
N ALA A 29 -15.76 2.01 5.31
CA ALA A 29 -15.46 3.10 4.39
C ALA A 29 -14.09 3.75 4.71
N PRO A 30 -13.29 4.13 3.69
CA PRO A 30 -13.62 4.15 2.27
C PRO A 30 -13.21 2.86 1.51
N LEU A 31 -12.78 1.80 2.21
CA LEU A 31 -12.27 0.58 1.59
C LEU A 31 -13.37 -0.31 0.99
N ALA A 32 -14.56 -0.32 1.59
CA ALA A 32 -15.70 -1.11 1.12
C ALA A 32 -16.31 -0.49 -0.16
N VAL A 33 -15.72 -0.84 -1.30
CA VAL A 33 -16.20 -0.51 -2.64
C VAL A 33 -16.72 -1.78 -3.30
N PHE A 34 -17.99 -1.76 -3.71
CA PHE A 34 -18.64 -2.91 -4.35
C PHE A 34 -18.96 -2.61 -5.81
N LYS A 35 -18.91 -3.65 -6.65
CA LYS A 35 -19.32 -3.57 -8.05
C LYS A 35 -20.77 -3.08 -8.15
N ASN A 36 -21.00 -2.12 -9.04
CA ASN A 36 -22.32 -1.56 -9.34
C ASN A 36 -23.02 -0.85 -8.17
N GLU A 37 -22.28 -0.48 -7.12
CA GLU A 37 -22.81 0.29 -5.98
C GLU A 37 -22.12 1.65 -5.88
N ALA A 38 -22.82 2.64 -5.32
CA ALA A 38 -22.23 3.94 -5.02
C ALA A 38 -21.34 3.82 -3.77
N PRO A 39 -20.02 4.07 -3.87
CA PRO A 39 -19.10 3.97 -2.73
C PRO A 39 -19.22 5.16 -1.78
N VAL A 40 -18.81 4.97 -0.52
CA VAL A 40 -18.57 6.07 0.42
C VAL A 40 -17.10 6.46 0.36
N THR A 41 -16.77 7.50 -0.40
CA THR A 41 -15.38 7.92 -0.69
C THR A 41 -14.87 9.06 0.19
N LEU A 42 -15.65 9.52 1.18
CA LEU A 42 -15.26 10.59 2.11
C LEU A 42 -14.85 11.89 1.37
N ASN A 43 -15.64 12.31 0.38
CA ASN A 43 -15.40 13.42 -0.55
C ASN A 43 -14.30 13.20 -1.60
N GLY A 44 -13.70 12.00 -1.67
CA GLY A 44 -12.79 11.62 -2.74
C GLY A 44 -13.50 11.20 -4.03
N ILE A 45 -12.74 11.11 -5.11
CA ILE A 45 -13.20 10.62 -6.42
C ILE A 45 -12.69 9.20 -6.61
N LEU A 46 -13.61 8.23 -6.75
CA LEU A 46 -13.27 6.86 -7.14
C LEU A 46 -13.07 6.78 -8.65
N ALA A 47 -11.91 6.28 -9.06
CA ALA A 47 -11.61 5.80 -10.39
C ALA A 47 -11.29 4.29 -10.31
N PRO A 48 -12.24 3.39 -10.61
CA PRO A 48 -11.94 1.97 -10.78
C PRO A 48 -10.80 1.81 -11.78
N THR A 49 -9.76 1.07 -11.40
CA THR A 49 -8.54 0.94 -12.19
C THR A 49 -8.35 -0.51 -12.60
N ASP A 50 -8.12 -0.75 -13.89
CA ASP A 50 -7.84 -2.08 -14.41
C ASP A 50 -6.43 -2.54 -13.99
N ALA A 51 -6.37 -3.49 -13.06
CA ALA A 51 -5.13 -4.11 -12.60
C ALA A 51 -4.52 -5.09 -13.63
N CYS A 52 -5.28 -5.51 -14.64
CA CYS A 52 -4.78 -6.37 -15.72
C CYS A 52 -3.89 -5.60 -16.69
N LEU A 53 -3.99 -4.26 -16.72
CA LEU A 53 -3.15 -3.40 -17.55
C LEU A 53 -3.17 -3.80 -19.04
N GLY A 54 -4.33 -4.29 -19.49
CA GLY A 54 -4.52 -4.80 -20.86
C GLY A 54 -3.78 -6.10 -21.19
N MET A 55 -3.23 -6.80 -20.19
CA MET A 55 -2.52 -8.07 -20.37
C MET A 55 -3.37 -9.27 -19.95
N GLU A 56 -3.16 -10.41 -20.61
CA GLU A 56 -3.82 -11.66 -20.24
C GLU A 56 -3.24 -12.23 -18.95
N GLY A 57 -4.12 -12.79 -18.11
CA GLY A 57 -3.76 -13.45 -16.87
C GLY A 57 -4.15 -12.64 -15.63
N ARG A 58 -3.90 -13.22 -14.46
CA ARG A 58 -4.18 -12.55 -13.19
C ARG A 58 -3.12 -11.48 -12.90
N PRO A 59 -3.52 -10.26 -12.51
CA PRO A 59 -2.62 -9.27 -11.93
C PRO A 59 -1.76 -9.86 -10.79
N GLN A 60 -0.52 -9.39 -10.66
CA GLN A 60 0.46 -9.92 -9.71
C GLN A 60 1.35 -8.83 -9.14
N SER A 61 1.75 -8.99 -7.87
CA SER A 61 2.35 -7.94 -7.07
C SER A 61 3.63 -7.36 -7.66
N ALA A 62 4.60 -8.19 -8.08
CA ALA A 62 5.88 -7.69 -8.57
C ALA A 62 5.71 -6.73 -9.76
N SER A 63 4.90 -7.13 -10.74
CA SER A 63 4.66 -6.35 -11.94
C SER A 63 3.67 -5.19 -11.72
N GLY A 64 2.66 -5.37 -10.87
CA GLY A 64 1.69 -4.32 -10.53
C GLY A 64 2.35 -3.18 -9.75
N GLN A 65 3.09 -3.50 -8.68
CA GLN A 65 3.87 -2.53 -7.91
C GLN A 65 4.93 -1.83 -8.77
N THR A 66 5.64 -2.57 -9.62
CA THR A 66 6.60 -1.94 -10.55
C THR A 66 5.89 -0.93 -11.46
N THR A 67 4.70 -1.24 -11.94
CA THR A 67 3.92 -0.32 -12.79
C THR A 67 3.54 0.95 -12.03
N ILE A 68 2.98 0.83 -10.83
CA ILE A 68 2.63 1.98 -9.99
C ILE A 68 3.86 2.85 -9.69
N LEU A 69 4.97 2.22 -9.31
CA LEU A 69 6.18 2.91 -8.87
C LEU A 69 7.03 3.47 -10.01
N THR A 70 6.69 3.19 -11.27
CA THR A 70 7.52 3.63 -12.42
C THR A 70 6.73 4.30 -13.53
N GLY A 71 5.41 4.09 -13.60
CA GLY A 71 4.55 4.49 -14.72
C GLY A 71 4.79 3.68 -16.00
N VAL A 72 5.60 2.63 -15.96
CA VAL A 72 5.85 1.72 -17.08
C VAL A 72 4.91 0.52 -16.95
N ASN A 73 4.18 0.15 -18.01
CA ASN A 73 3.37 -1.07 -18.02
C ASN A 73 4.29 -2.31 -17.97
N ALA A 74 4.62 -2.76 -16.76
CA ALA A 74 5.59 -3.82 -16.54
C ALA A 74 5.12 -5.20 -17.02
N PRO A 75 3.85 -5.62 -16.82
CA PRO A 75 3.34 -6.83 -17.45
C PRO A 75 3.47 -6.82 -18.98
N ALA A 76 3.18 -5.71 -19.64
CA ALA A 76 3.30 -5.60 -21.10
C ALA A 76 4.75 -5.73 -21.58
N LEU A 77 5.71 -5.13 -20.84
CA LEU A 77 7.13 -5.26 -21.16
C LEU A 77 7.64 -6.70 -20.96
N LEU A 78 7.20 -7.38 -19.89
CA LEU A 78 7.56 -8.77 -19.64
C LEU A 78 6.82 -9.78 -20.52
N GLY A 79 5.64 -9.41 -21.03
CA GLY A 79 4.69 -10.30 -21.70
C GLY A 79 3.85 -11.16 -20.75
N TYR A 80 3.91 -10.94 -19.44
CA TYR A 80 3.13 -11.67 -18.42
C TYR A 80 3.13 -10.94 -17.07
N HIS A 81 2.17 -11.28 -16.20
CA HIS A 81 2.15 -10.80 -14.81
C HIS A 81 3.13 -11.57 -13.91
N LYS A 82 4.05 -10.86 -13.25
CA LYS A 82 5.09 -11.46 -12.40
C LYS A 82 4.66 -11.45 -10.93
N GLN A 83 4.54 -12.64 -10.35
CA GLN A 83 4.24 -12.87 -8.92
C GLN A 83 5.42 -12.64 -7.97
N GLY A 84 5.15 -12.29 -6.72
CA GLY A 84 6.15 -12.16 -5.65
C GLY A 84 7.10 -10.98 -5.82
N PHE A 85 8.41 -11.21 -5.70
CA PHE A 85 9.42 -10.14 -5.81
C PHE A 85 9.79 -9.77 -7.26
N PRO A 86 10.21 -8.52 -7.52
CA PRO A 86 10.70 -8.09 -8.83
C PRO A 86 11.87 -8.96 -9.30
N ASN A 87 11.84 -9.38 -10.56
CA ASN A 87 12.97 -10.05 -11.20
C ASN A 87 14.00 -9.02 -11.69
N LYS A 88 15.08 -9.50 -12.34
CA LYS A 88 16.14 -8.63 -12.85
C LYS A 88 15.61 -7.52 -13.79
N ALA A 89 14.73 -7.86 -14.74
CA ALA A 89 14.17 -6.90 -15.68
C ALA A 89 13.31 -5.84 -14.97
N LEU A 90 12.48 -6.22 -14.00
CA LEU A 90 11.71 -5.27 -13.20
C LEU A 90 12.61 -4.37 -12.34
N LEU A 91 13.68 -4.91 -11.77
CA LEU A 91 14.67 -4.12 -11.02
C LEU A 91 15.39 -3.10 -11.92
N GLU A 92 15.68 -3.45 -13.18
CA GLU A 92 16.23 -2.52 -14.18
C GLU A 92 15.24 -1.37 -14.47
N ILE A 93 13.95 -1.69 -14.70
CA ILE A 93 12.90 -0.67 -14.89
C ILE A 93 12.79 0.25 -13.67
N ILE A 94 12.76 -0.31 -12.45
CA ILE A 94 12.69 0.47 -11.21
C ILE A 94 13.91 1.38 -11.08
N ARG A 95 15.11 0.88 -11.39
CA ARG A 95 16.35 1.66 -11.29
C ARG A 95 16.34 2.88 -12.21
N GLU A 96 15.74 2.77 -13.39
CA GLU A 96 15.72 3.83 -14.40
C GLU A 96 14.51 4.76 -14.27
N HIS A 97 13.38 4.25 -13.79
CA HIS A 97 12.09 4.93 -13.87
C HIS A 97 11.36 5.10 -12.53
N SER A 98 11.97 4.73 -11.40
CA SER A 98 11.40 4.91 -10.05
C SER A 98 10.79 6.31 -9.88
N LEU A 99 9.57 6.36 -9.35
CA LEU A 99 8.84 7.57 -9.03
C LEU A 99 9.67 8.47 -8.11
N PHE A 100 10.35 7.89 -7.11
CA PHE A 100 11.25 8.64 -6.24
C PHE A 100 12.42 9.28 -7.01
N LEU A 101 12.98 8.55 -7.98
CA LEU A 101 14.07 9.07 -8.83
C LEU A 101 13.57 10.22 -9.70
N LYS A 102 12.40 10.05 -10.34
CA LYS A 102 11.74 11.09 -11.15
C LYS A 102 11.43 12.35 -10.33
N LEU A 103 10.87 12.19 -9.13
CA LEU A 103 10.58 13.30 -8.22
C LEU A 103 11.86 14.04 -7.79
N LYS A 104 12.92 13.29 -7.45
CA LYS A 104 14.22 13.86 -7.10
C LYS A 104 14.84 14.66 -8.25
N HIS A 105 14.81 14.12 -9.48
CA HIS A 105 15.29 14.84 -10.67
C HIS A 105 14.46 16.09 -10.99
N ALA A 106 13.18 16.08 -10.67
CA ALA A 106 12.30 17.23 -10.79
C ALA A 106 12.49 18.27 -9.66
N GLY A 107 13.42 18.06 -8.72
CA GLY A 107 13.66 18.95 -7.59
C GLY A 107 12.56 18.94 -6.53
N VAL A 108 11.71 17.91 -6.50
CA VAL A 108 10.67 17.74 -5.48
C VAL A 108 11.31 17.22 -4.21
N ALA A 109 11.23 17.99 -3.13
CA ALA A 109 11.72 17.62 -1.81
C ALA A 109 10.93 18.35 -0.70
N PRO A 110 10.78 17.77 0.50
CA PRO A 110 11.19 16.41 0.88
C PRO A 110 10.32 15.32 0.25
N ILE A 111 10.89 14.14 -0.03
CA ILE A 111 10.14 12.95 -0.46
C ILE A 111 10.55 11.76 0.40
N THR A 112 9.61 10.89 0.74
CA THR A 112 9.87 9.81 1.71
C THR A 112 9.02 8.56 1.44
N PHE A 113 9.56 7.41 1.83
CA PHE A 113 8.76 6.25 2.19
C PHE A 113 8.51 6.28 3.70
N ALA A 114 7.27 6.11 4.14
CA ALA A 114 6.86 6.27 5.53
C ALA A 114 7.11 5.00 6.37
N ASN A 115 7.21 3.84 5.73
CA ASN A 115 7.35 2.58 6.44
C ASN A 115 8.72 2.47 7.13
N ALA A 116 8.72 2.02 8.38
CA ALA A 116 9.95 1.71 9.11
C ALA A 116 10.54 0.36 8.71
N TYR A 117 11.86 0.28 8.71
CA TYR A 117 12.65 -0.95 8.57
C TYR A 117 13.32 -1.29 9.89
N THR A 118 13.42 -2.59 10.17
CA THR A 118 14.11 -3.09 11.36
C THR A 118 15.63 -3.08 11.14
N LYS A 119 16.41 -3.03 12.22
CA LYS A 119 17.87 -3.15 12.16
C LYS A 119 18.28 -4.44 11.44
N ARG A 120 17.59 -5.54 11.73
CA ARG A 120 17.80 -6.86 11.11
C ARG A 120 17.70 -6.83 9.59
N PHE A 121 16.83 -6.01 9.00
CA PHE A 121 16.75 -5.90 7.54
C PHE A 121 18.07 -5.43 6.92
N PHE A 122 18.82 -4.57 7.61
CA PHE A 122 20.11 -4.06 7.11
C PHE A 122 21.28 -4.99 7.44
N GLU A 123 21.23 -5.66 8.59
CA GLU A 123 22.26 -6.62 9.01
C GLU A 123 22.18 -7.93 8.21
N ASP A 124 20.97 -8.46 8.03
CA ASP A 124 20.68 -9.70 7.31
C ASP A 124 19.91 -9.43 6.02
N ARG A 125 20.46 -8.56 5.15
CA ARG A 125 19.74 -8.10 3.95
C ARG A 125 19.20 -9.28 3.13
N PRO A 126 17.88 -9.36 2.91
CA PRO A 126 17.31 -10.47 2.17
C PRO A 126 17.79 -10.43 0.71
N ARG A 127 17.95 -11.62 0.12
CA ARG A 127 18.33 -11.77 -1.29
C ARG A 127 17.34 -11.08 -2.23
N TRP A 128 16.05 -11.13 -1.87
CA TRP A 128 14.96 -10.53 -2.63
C TRP A 128 14.35 -9.40 -1.81
N VAL A 129 14.07 -8.29 -2.48
CA VAL A 129 13.48 -7.08 -1.87
C VAL A 129 12.21 -6.71 -2.62
N SER A 130 11.26 -6.03 -1.96
CA SER A 130 10.02 -5.56 -2.60
C SER A 130 10.32 -4.51 -3.68
N ALA A 131 9.36 -4.29 -4.58
CA ALA A 131 9.45 -3.23 -5.58
C ALA A 131 9.60 -1.86 -4.90
N THR A 132 8.89 -1.64 -3.79
CA THR A 132 8.98 -0.43 -2.96
C THR A 132 10.38 -0.23 -2.37
N THR A 133 10.98 -1.25 -1.76
CA THR A 133 12.37 -1.18 -1.29
C THR A 133 13.32 -0.82 -2.43
N ALA A 134 13.22 -1.51 -3.57
CA ALA A 134 14.07 -1.24 -4.73
C ALA A 134 13.89 0.19 -5.27
N ALA A 135 12.67 0.73 -5.23
CA ALA A 135 12.38 2.09 -5.67
C ALA A 135 13.00 3.16 -4.76
N VAL A 136 13.02 2.93 -3.44
CA VAL A 136 13.69 3.79 -2.45
C VAL A 136 15.21 3.75 -2.66
N GLU A 137 15.79 2.56 -2.83
CA GLU A 137 17.22 2.37 -3.10
C GLU A 137 17.64 3.04 -4.43
N ALA A 138 16.82 2.93 -5.48
CA ALA A 138 17.10 3.53 -6.79
C ALA A 138 17.25 5.05 -6.73
N ALA A 139 16.51 5.72 -5.85
CA ALA A 139 16.61 7.17 -5.63
C ALA A 139 17.69 7.58 -4.61
N GLY A 140 18.34 6.61 -3.96
CA GLY A 140 19.30 6.83 -2.88
C GLY A 140 18.67 7.54 -1.69
N LEU A 141 17.40 7.27 -1.39
CA LEU A 141 16.70 7.86 -0.25
C LEU A 141 17.06 7.11 1.04
N PRO A 142 17.10 7.81 2.19
CA PRO A 142 17.25 7.14 3.47
C PRO A 142 16.00 6.32 3.79
N PHE A 143 16.20 5.18 4.45
CA PHE A 143 15.12 4.41 5.05
C PHE A 143 14.80 4.92 6.44
N ARG A 144 13.52 4.87 6.83
CA ARG A 144 13.10 5.09 8.21
C ARG A 144 13.38 3.86 9.05
N THR A 145 13.81 4.06 10.27
CA THR A 145 14.32 3.00 11.16
C THR A 145 13.44 2.77 12.39
N GLY A 146 13.80 1.80 13.24
CA GLY A 146 13.19 1.64 14.56
C GLY A 146 13.32 2.87 15.46
N ASP A 147 14.40 3.66 15.31
CA ASP A 147 14.53 4.93 16.04
C ASP A 147 13.57 5.98 15.52
N ASP A 148 13.35 6.06 14.21
CA ASP A 148 12.31 6.93 13.65
C ASP A 148 10.92 6.49 14.09
N LEU A 149 10.68 5.18 14.14
CA LEU A 149 9.44 4.63 14.68
C LEU A 149 9.23 5.10 16.13
N ARG A 150 10.18 4.86 17.05
CA ARG A 150 10.06 5.29 18.47
C ARG A 150 9.83 6.79 18.65
N ASN A 151 10.39 7.61 17.76
CA ASN A 151 10.27 9.07 17.82
C ASN A 151 9.07 9.64 17.04
N GLY A 152 8.11 8.80 16.62
CA GLY A 152 6.93 9.28 15.89
C GLY A 152 7.24 9.83 14.49
N ARG A 153 8.36 9.40 13.90
CA ARG A 153 8.77 9.74 12.53
C ARG A 153 8.65 8.56 11.58
N ALA A 154 8.01 7.45 11.94
CA ALA A 154 7.76 6.36 11.01
C ALA A 154 6.53 5.57 11.44
N VAL A 155 5.92 4.88 10.47
CA VAL A 155 4.82 3.94 10.68
C VAL A 155 5.33 2.56 10.27
N TYR A 156 5.08 1.50 11.03
CA TYR A 156 5.43 0.16 10.55
C TYR A 156 4.37 -0.35 9.58
N GLN A 157 4.68 -1.39 8.80
CA GLN A 157 3.78 -1.92 7.75
C GLN A 157 2.39 -2.34 8.27
N ASP A 158 2.27 -2.76 9.52
CA ASP A 158 1.00 -3.13 10.16
C ASP A 158 0.37 -1.98 10.94
N PHE A 159 0.99 -0.79 10.89
CA PHE A 159 0.73 0.47 11.60
C PHE A 159 0.62 0.44 13.13
N THR A 160 0.28 -0.72 13.71
CA THR A 160 0.07 -0.93 15.14
C THR A 160 1.36 -1.28 15.87
N ASN A 161 2.42 -1.66 15.16
CA ASN A 161 3.64 -2.27 15.70
C ASN A 161 3.44 -3.65 16.33
N GLY A 162 2.25 -4.26 16.23
CA GLY A 162 1.99 -5.60 16.77
C GLY A 162 2.97 -6.65 16.22
N MET A 163 3.23 -6.63 14.91
CA MET A 163 4.19 -7.53 14.27
C MET A 163 5.65 -7.32 14.75
N LEU A 164 6.00 -6.11 15.21
CA LEU A 164 7.32 -5.85 15.78
C LEU A 164 7.42 -6.43 17.20
N ILE A 165 6.39 -6.19 18.01
CA ILE A 165 6.29 -6.69 19.38
C ILE A 165 6.33 -8.23 19.40
N GLU A 166 5.60 -8.89 18.51
CA GLU A 166 5.63 -10.35 18.34
C GLU A 166 7.03 -10.90 18.01
N ARG A 167 7.88 -10.07 17.38
CA ARG A 167 9.27 -10.41 17.05
C ARG A 167 10.26 -10.03 18.15
N GLY A 168 9.78 -9.51 19.28
CA GLY A 168 10.60 -9.13 20.44
C GLY A 168 11.22 -7.73 20.36
N GLU A 169 10.74 -6.86 19.46
CA GLU A 169 11.22 -5.48 19.38
C GLU A 169 10.57 -4.62 20.48
N ASP A 170 11.39 -3.79 21.14
CA ASP A 170 10.92 -2.86 22.19
C ASP A 170 10.38 -1.56 21.56
N VAL A 171 9.09 -1.62 21.22
CA VAL A 171 8.32 -0.51 20.64
C VAL A 171 6.90 -0.50 21.23
N PRO A 172 6.29 0.67 21.47
CA PRO A 172 4.94 0.73 21.99
C PRO A 172 3.93 0.24 20.94
N LEU A 173 2.90 -0.48 21.38
CA LEU A 173 1.73 -0.77 20.55
C LEU A 173 1.05 0.55 20.18
N ARG A 174 0.54 0.65 18.95
CA ARG A 174 -0.21 1.79 18.45
C ARG A 174 -1.62 1.40 18.06
N THR A 175 -2.53 2.31 18.35
CA THR A 175 -3.87 2.35 17.77
C THR A 175 -3.81 2.90 16.33
N ALA A 176 -4.87 2.65 15.56
CA ALA A 176 -5.06 3.28 14.25
C ALA A 176 -5.04 4.83 14.33
N ASN A 177 -5.51 5.39 15.44
CA ASN A 177 -5.53 6.84 15.67
C ASN A 177 -4.13 7.44 15.84
N GLU A 178 -3.26 6.79 16.63
CA GLU A 178 -1.87 7.22 16.81
C GLU A 178 -1.06 7.04 15.53
N ALA A 179 -1.28 5.95 14.80
CA ALA A 179 -0.64 5.76 13.50
C ALA A 179 -1.10 6.79 12.45
N ALA A 180 -2.38 7.17 12.45
CA ALA A 180 -2.90 8.24 11.60
C ALA A 180 -2.24 9.58 11.90
N GLU A 181 -2.04 9.91 13.18
CA GLU A 181 -1.35 11.13 13.60
C GLU A 181 0.09 11.18 13.08
N VAL A 182 0.85 10.10 13.26
CA VAL A 182 2.23 9.99 12.75
C VAL A 182 2.27 10.11 11.23
N LEU A 183 1.39 9.39 10.51
CA LEU A 183 1.38 9.43 9.05
C LEU A 183 0.96 10.79 8.50
N ALA A 184 0.00 11.47 9.13
CA ALA A 184 -0.42 12.81 8.76
C ALA A 184 0.71 13.84 8.96
N ALA A 185 1.48 13.73 10.05
CA ALA A 185 2.66 14.57 10.29
C ALA A 185 3.71 14.36 9.18
N ILE A 186 4.05 13.11 8.86
CA ILE A 186 5.01 12.77 7.80
C ILE A 186 4.54 13.33 6.43
N ALA A 187 3.25 13.20 6.12
CA ALA A 187 2.67 13.72 4.89
C ALA A 187 2.67 15.25 4.81
N THR A 188 2.51 15.93 5.95
CA THR A 188 2.54 17.40 6.04
C THR A 188 3.96 17.95 5.84
N GLU A 189 4.97 17.26 6.36
CA GLU A 189 6.38 17.66 6.25
C GLU A 189 7.00 17.35 4.89
N SER A 190 6.36 16.48 4.10
CA SER A 190 6.88 16.00 2.82
C SER A 190 6.06 16.55 1.64
N ARG A 191 6.69 16.69 0.47
CA ARG A 191 5.99 16.95 -0.80
C ARG A 191 5.46 15.69 -1.44
N PHE A 192 6.07 14.54 -1.16
CA PHE A 192 5.56 13.23 -1.52
C PHE A 192 5.86 12.22 -0.41
N THR A 193 4.83 11.48 -0.01
CA THR A 193 4.93 10.37 0.94
C THR A 193 4.30 9.14 0.31
N LEU A 194 5.01 8.00 0.36
CA LEU A 194 4.43 6.69 0.11
C LEU A 194 4.30 5.95 1.44
N TYR A 195 3.16 5.33 1.69
CA TYR A 195 2.97 4.33 2.74
C TYR A 195 2.42 3.05 2.11
N GLU A 196 2.98 1.90 2.47
CA GLU A 196 2.61 0.60 1.93
C GLU A 196 2.01 -0.29 3.03
N TYR A 197 0.86 -0.91 2.74
CA TYR A 197 0.20 -1.88 3.58
C TYR A 197 -0.05 -3.17 2.80
N PHE A 198 0.67 -4.24 3.11
CA PHE A 198 0.58 -5.50 2.33
C PHE A 198 -0.11 -6.67 3.05
N ILE A 199 -0.59 -6.47 4.28
CA ILE A 199 -1.17 -7.55 5.09
C ILE A 199 -2.47 -8.08 4.49
N THR A 200 -3.20 -7.24 3.75
CA THR A 200 -4.44 -7.60 3.04
C THR A 200 -4.23 -8.73 2.04
N ASP A 201 -3.17 -8.66 1.23
CA ASP A 201 -2.82 -9.73 0.28
C ASP A 201 -2.47 -11.05 1.00
N LYS A 202 -1.69 -10.98 2.08
CA LYS A 202 -1.33 -12.16 2.88
C LYS A 202 -2.55 -12.87 3.45
N ILE A 203 -3.52 -12.12 3.95
CA ILE A 203 -4.77 -12.67 4.48
C ILE A 203 -5.63 -13.25 3.35
N GLY A 204 -5.67 -12.59 2.20
CA GLY A 204 -6.33 -13.11 1.00
C GLY A 204 -5.82 -14.51 0.63
N HIS A 205 -4.50 -14.68 0.61
CA HIS A 205 -3.86 -15.98 0.36
C HIS A 205 -4.20 -17.06 1.40
N THR A 206 -4.45 -16.70 2.66
CA THR A 206 -4.85 -17.66 3.71
C THR A 206 -6.36 -17.91 3.76
N GLN A 207 -7.15 -17.12 3.03
CA GLN A 207 -8.62 -17.17 3.02
C GLN A 207 -9.24 -17.03 4.42
N ASP A 208 -8.59 -16.26 5.28
CA ASP A 208 -9.00 -16.12 6.68
C ASP A 208 -10.02 -14.98 6.80
N MET A 209 -11.30 -15.34 6.82
CA MET A 209 -12.43 -14.40 6.89
C MET A 209 -12.44 -13.58 8.18
N GLU A 210 -12.11 -14.19 9.33
CA GLU A 210 -12.11 -13.47 10.61
C GLU A 210 -10.96 -12.47 10.68
N ALA A 211 -9.75 -12.90 10.28
CA ALA A 211 -8.60 -12.01 10.18
C ALA A 211 -8.85 -10.88 9.17
N ALA A 212 -9.47 -11.18 8.02
CA ALA A 212 -9.80 -10.18 7.00
C ALA A 212 -10.74 -9.11 7.56
N ARG A 213 -11.84 -9.49 8.22
CA ARG A 213 -12.78 -8.52 8.80
C ARG A 213 -12.12 -7.65 9.87
N SER A 214 -11.32 -8.25 10.75
CA SER A 214 -10.58 -7.52 11.80
C SER A 214 -9.61 -6.50 11.21
N VAL A 215 -8.78 -6.91 10.25
CA VAL A 215 -7.80 -6.05 9.60
C VAL A 215 -8.46 -4.94 8.78
N LEU A 216 -9.49 -5.26 8.00
CA LEU A 216 -10.19 -4.28 7.17
C LEU A 216 -10.89 -3.21 8.01
N GLN A 217 -11.51 -3.59 9.13
CA GLN A 217 -12.13 -2.63 10.05
C GLN A 217 -11.09 -1.66 10.64
N ASN A 218 -9.94 -2.19 11.07
CA ASN A 218 -8.86 -1.38 11.66
C ASN A 218 -8.16 -0.50 10.61
N LEU A 219 -7.94 -1.01 9.39
CA LEU A 219 -7.37 -0.26 8.27
C LEU A 219 -8.31 0.87 7.80
N ALA A 220 -9.61 0.61 7.72
CA ALA A 220 -10.60 1.63 7.40
C ALA A 220 -10.63 2.73 8.48
N LEU A 221 -10.52 2.36 9.75
CA LEU A 221 -10.39 3.33 10.86
C LEU A 221 -9.13 4.19 10.71
N LEU A 222 -7.97 3.59 10.41
CA LEU A 222 -6.73 4.32 10.16
C LEU A 222 -6.93 5.38 9.07
N ILE A 223 -7.53 4.99 7.94
CA ILE A 223 -7.74 5.91 6.81
C ILE A 223 -8.68 7.05 7.18
N ARG A 224 -9.80 6.77 7.87
CA ARG A 224 -10.72 7.83 8.33
C ARG A 224 -10.02 8.80 9.29
N GLN A 225 -9.24 8.28 10.22
CA GLN A 225 -8.49 9.10 11.19
C GLN A 225 -7.39 9.93 10.50
N LEU A 226 -6.75 9.37 9.49
CA LEU A 226 -5.75 10.05 8.66
C LEU A 226 -6.38 11.21 7.88
N LEU A 227 -7.47 10.95 7.16
CA LEU A 227 -8.18 11.97 6.37
C LEU A 227 -8.74 13.11 7.24
N ALA A 228 -9.13 12.83 8.47
CA ALA A 228 -9.57 13.85 9.42
C ALA A 228 -8.43 14.78 9.91
N ARG A 229 -7.16 14.40 9.71
CA ARG A 229 -5.97 15.13 10.17
C ARG A 229 -5.20 15.82 9.06
N VAL A 230 -5.28 15.29 7.85
CA VAL A 230 -4.61 15.86 6.69
C VAL A 230 -5.41 17.07 6.19
N ASP A 231 -4.73 18.19 5.95
CA ASP A 231 -5.32 19.32 5.24
C ASP A 231 -5.48 18.98 3.75
N LEU A 232 -6.67 18.51 3.37
CA LEU A 232 -7.01 18.11 2.00
C LEU A 232 -7.03 19.27 1.00
N ALA A 233 -7.04 20.53 1.46
CA ALA A 233 -6.86 21.68 0.58
C ALA A 233 -5.39 21.86 0.14
N ARG A 234 -4.45 21.22 0.85
CA ARG A 234 -3.00 21.31 0.60
C ARG A 234 -2.36 19.99 0.24
N THR A 235 -3.02 18.87 0.52
CA THR A 235 -2.50 17.52 0.34
C THR A 235 -3.50 16.65 -0.40
N SER A 236 -3.10 16.09 -1.53
CA SER A 236 -3.86 15.04 -2.22
C SER A 236 -3.52 13.69 -1.60
N VAL A 237 -4.54 12.91 -1.24
CA VAL A 237 -4.36 11.55 -0.71
C VAL A 237 -4.85 10.57 -1.76
N ILE A 238 -3.93 9.75 -2.27
CA ILE A 238 -4.23 8.73 -3.28
C ILE A 238 -4.24 7.38 -2.56
N LEU A 239 -5.38 6.71 -2.53
CA LEU A 239 -5.48 5.31 -2.12
C LEU A 239 -5.54 4.44 -3.37
N THR A 240 -4.71 3.41 -3.45
CA THR A 240 -4.78 2.46 -4.57
C THR A 240 -4.26 1.07 -4.20
N SER A 241 -4.45 0.13 -5.11
CA SER A 241 -3.92 -1.23 -5.05
C SER A 241 -3.31 -1.62 -6.40
N ASP A 242 -2.51 -2.67 -6.40
CA ASP A 242 -1.86 -3.25 -7.57
C ASP A 242 -2.65 -4.43 -8.15
N HIS A 243 -3.49 -5.06 -7.33
CA HIS A 243 -4.42 -6.12 -7.73
C HIS A 243 -5.48 -6.38 -6.66
N GLY A 244 -6.52 -7.15 -7.02
CA GLY A 244 -7.46 -7.70 -6.06
C GLY A 244 -7.01 -9.02 -5.43
N ASN A 245 -7.44 -9.26 -4.20
CA ASN A 245 -7.29 -10.52 -3.48
C ASN A 245 -8.33 -10.60 -2.33
N ILE A 246 -8.22 -9.70 -1.34
CA ILE A 246 -8.99 -9.79 -0.10
C ILE A 246 -10.51 -9.66 -0.29
N GLU A 247 -10.97 -9.06 -1.40
CA GLU A 247 -12.39 -8.88 -1.71
C GLU A 247 -13.09 -10.17 -2.18
N ASP A 248 -12.35 -11.26 -2.39
CA ASP A 248 -12.90 -12.58 -2.75
C ASP A 248 -12.06 -13.71 -2.12
N LEU A 249 -12.45 -14.16 -0.94
CA LEU A 249 -11.79 -15.25 -0.21
C LEU A 249 -12.22 -16.65 -0.67
N SER A 250 -12.95 -16.79 -1.78
CA SER A 250 -13.30 -18.11 -2.34
C SER A 250 -12.08 -18.84 -2.92
N SER A 251 -11.01 -18.10 -3.24
CA SER A 251 -9.73 -18.63 -3.74
C SER A 251 -8.56 -18.03 -2.97
N ARG A 252 -7.42 -18.72 -2.99
CA ARG A 252 -6.13 -18.17 -2.53
C ARG A 252 -5.44 -17.32 -3.58
N ASN A 253 -5.94 -17.30 -4.80
CA ASN A 253 -5.31 -16.60 -5.92
C ASN A 253 -5.87 -15.18 -6.02
N HIS A 254 -5.08 -14.27 -6.60
CA HIS A 254 -5.55 -12.93 -6.94
C HIS A 254 -6.75 -12.97 -7.89
N THR A 255 -7.51 -11.89 -7.91
CA THR A 255 -8.71 -11.75 -8.73
C THR A 255 -8.41 -11.01 -10.03
N LEU A 256 -9.40 -11.00 -10.93
CA LEU A 256 -9.41 -10.14 -12.13
C LEU A 256 -10.23 -8.85 -11.89
N ASN A 257 -10.50 -8.53 -10.62
CA ASN A 257 -11.29 -7.36 -10.30
C ASN A 257 -10.46 -6.09 -10.55
N GLU A 258 -11.16 -5.03 -10.95
CA GLU A 258 -10.61 -3.67 -10.86
C GLU A 258 -10.26 -3.36 -9.41
N VAL A 259 -9.32 -2.44 -9.22
CA VAL A 259 -8.91 -1.96 -7.90
C VAL A 259 -9.45 -0.55 -7.66
N PRO A 260 -9.72 -0.18 -6.39
CA PRO A 260 -10.13 1.18 -6.09
C PRO A 260 -8.92 2.12 -6.18
N THR A 261 -8.95 3.09 -7.09
CA THR A 261 -8.10 4.28 -6.98
C THR A 261 -8.96 5.44 -6.52
N ILE A 262 -8.69 5.98 -5.33
CA ILE A 262 -9.42 7.10 -4.74
C ILE A 262 -8.46 8.27 -4.58
N VAL A 263 -8.87 9.46 -5.03
CA VAL A 263 -8.10 10.73 -4.92
C VAL A 263 -8.90 11.79 -4.19
#